data_AF-A0A4Q3AY37-F1
#
_entry.id   AF-A0A4Q3AY37-F1
#
_cell.length_a   1.000
_cell.length_b   1.000
_cell.length_c   1.000
_cell.angle_alpha   90.00
_cell.angle_beta   90.00
_cell.angle_gamma   90.00
#
_symmetry.space_group_name_H-M   'P 1'
#
loop_
_entity.id
_entity.type
_entity.pdbx_description
1 polymer ?
#
loop_
_entity_poly.entity_id
_entity_poly.type
_entity_poly.pdbx_seq_one_letter_code
_entity_poly.pdbx_strand_id
1 'polypeptide(L)' 'DKWIDGVKALEKAKGIDEILIPGEPEFRYEKDRKINGIPVQEKVVEDMKKLAAENEIDFQF' A
#
# COMPACT_ATOMS: atom_id res chain seq x y z
N ASP A 1 -18.09 4.29 -18.78
CA ASP A 1 -18.47 5.36 -17.82
C ASP A 1 -19.63 5.05 -16.89
N LYS A 2 -20.78 4.53 -17.36
CA LYS A 2 -21.97 4.34 -16.48
C LYS A 2 -21.91 3.16 -15.48
N TRP A 3 -20.99 2.21 -15.67
CA TRP A 3 -20.90 1.01 -14.84
C TRP A 3 -20.16 1.25 -13.51
N ILE A 4 -19.17 2.13 -13.50
CA ILE A 4 -18.34 2.41 -12.33
C ILE A 4 -19.15 3.21 -11.29
N ASP A 5 -19.91 4.20 -11.76
CA ASP A 5 -20.75 5.05 -10.92
C ASP A 5 -21.88 4.25 -10.25
N GLY A 6 -22.48 3.30 -10.97
CA GLY A 6 -23.52 2.42 -10.45
C GLY A 6 -23.04 1.49 -9.33
N VAL A 7 -21.80 0.99 -9.41
CA VAL A 7 -21.22 0.11 -8.38
C VAL A 7 -20.85 0.89 -7.12
N LYS A 8 -20.39 2.14 -7.25
CA LYS A 8 -20.14 3.04 -6.10
C LYS A 8 -21.43 3.51 -5.41
N ALA A 9 -22.57 3.48 -6.12
CA ALA A 9 -23.88 3.91 -5.64
C ALA A 9 -24.74 2.79 -5.01
N LEU A 10 -24.28 1.54 -5.01
CA LEU A 10 -25.02 0.42 -4.39
C LEU A 10 -25.07 0.54 -2.86
N GLU A 11 -26.19 0.13 -2.28
CA GLU A 11 -26.40 0.12 -0.83
C GLU A 11 -25.33 -0.75 -0.15
N LYS A 12 -24.52 -0.10 0.68
CA LYS A 12 -23.34 -0.65 1.31
C LYS A 12 -23.75 -1.65 2.40
N ALA A 13 -23.04 -2.77 2.52
CA ALA A 13 -23.20 -3.65 3.66
C ALA A 13 -22.81 -2.91 4.96
N LYS A 14 -23.57 -3.14 6.03
CA LYS A 14 -23.42 -2.46 7.32
C LYS A 14 -21.98 -2.56 7.83
N GLY A 15 -21.25 -1.44 7.88
CA GLY A 15 -19.86 -1.36 8.34
C GLY A 15 -18.79 -1.22 7.25
N ILE A 16 -19.18 -1.08 5.97
CA ILE A 16 -18.25 -0.83 4.86
C ILE A 16 -18.43 0.63 4.40
N ASP A 17 -17.42 1.47 4.66
CA ASP A 17 -17.45 2.92 4.40
C ASP A 17 -17.42 3.25 2.89
N GLU A 18 -16.75 2.42 2.07
CA GLU A 18 -16.60 2.65 0.63
C GLU A 18 -16.45 1.32 -0.15
N ILE A 19 -17.10 1.23 -1.31
CA ILE A 19 -16.88 0.13 -2.28
C ILE A 19 -15.71 0.56 -3.15
N LEU A 20 -14.53 0.02 -2.85
CA LEU A 20 -13.33 0.24 -3.65
C LEU A 20 -13.32 -0.70 -4.85
N ILE A 21 -13.04 -0.15 -6.03
CA ILE A 21 -12.85 -0.93 -7.26
C ILE A 21 -11.51 -1.66 -7.16
N PRO A 22 -11.39 -2.92 -7.62
CA PRO A 22 -10.09 -3.58 -7.71
C PRO A 22 -9.06 -2.67 -8.41
N GLY A 23 -7.93 -2.39 -7.75
CA GLY A 23 -6.88 -1.48 -8.22
C GLY A 23 -6.97 -0.03 -7.71
N GLU A 24 -8.15 0.47 -7.30
CA GLU A 24 -8.26 1.80 -6.65
C GLU A 24 -7.53 1.88 -5.29
N PRO A 25 -7.61 0.88 -4.39
CA PRO A 25 -6.85 0.91 -3.14
C PRO A 25 -5.33 0.95 -3.41
N GLU A 26 -4.85 0.13 -4.34
CA GLU A 26 -3.44 0.03 -4.70
C GLU A 26 -2.90 1.36 -5.25
N PHE A 27 -3.65 2.04 -6.12
CA PHE A 27 -3.26 3.36 -6.62
C PHE A 27 -3.20 4.41 -5.50
N ARG A 28 -4.15 4.38 -4.56
CA ARG A 28 -4.14 5.28 -3.39
C ARG A 28 -2.93 5.01 -2.50
N TYR A 29 -2.64 3.75 -2.18
CA TYR A 29 -1.47 3.37 -1.39
C TYR A 29 -0.15 3.68 -2.09
N GLU A 30 -0.07 3.53 -3.42
CA GLU A 30 1.12 3.91 -4.18
C GLU A 30 1.37 5.41 -4.08
N LYS A 31 0.33 6.23 -4.31
CA LYS A 31 0.44 7.69 -4.24
C LYS A 31 0.84 8.15 -2.85
N ASP A 32 0.26 7.55 -1.81
CA ASP A 32 0.61 7.83 -0.42
C ASP A 32 2.07 7.44 -0.11
N ARG A 33 2.47 6.21 -0.43
CA ARG A 33 3.83 5.69 -0.17
C ARG A 33 4.92 6.43 -0.94
N LYS A 34 4.60 6.98 -2.12
CA LYS A 34 5.52 7.85 -2.87
C LYS A 34 5.83 9.16 -2.13
N ILE A 35 4.90 9.65 -1.31
CA ILE A 35 5.03 10.93 -0.59
C ILE A 35 5.52 10.69 0.84
N ASN A 36 4.91 9.74 1.54
CA ASN A 36 5.13 9.50 2.97
C ASN A 36 6.15 8.39 3.26
N GLY A 37 6.64 7.70 2.22
CA GLY A 37 7.51 6.53 2.36
C GLY A 37 6.74 5.23 2.57
N ILE A 38 7.45 4.11 2.51
CA ILE A 38 6.86 2.78 2.65
C ILE A 38 6.98 2.35 4.11
N PRO A 39 5.87 2.09 4.82
CA PRO A 39 5.94 1.52 6.16
C PRO A 39 6.43 0.07 6.06
N VAL A 40 7.65 -0.18 6.52
CA VAL A 40 8.27 -1.51 6.57
C VAL A 40 8.31 -1.98 8.02
N GLN A 41 8.04 -3.26 8.26
CA GLN A 41 8.12 -3.84 9.60
C GLN A 41 9.56 -3.85 10.10
N GLU A 42 9.78 -3.58 11.40
CA GLU A 42 11.12 -3.51 11.99
C GLU A 42 11.96 -4.77 11.74
N LYS A 43 11.34 -5.96 11.83
CA LYS A 43 12.00 -7.24 11.52
C LYS A 43 12.53 -7.31 10.09
N VAL A 44 11.81 -6.72 9.12
CA VAL A 44 12.22 -6.69 7.71
C VAL A 44 13.39 -5.74 7.53
N VAL A 45 13.40 -4.60 8.23
CA VAL A 45 14.54 -3.67 8.22
C VAL A 45 15.80 -4.32 8.81
N GLU A 46 15.65 -5.09 9.89
CA GLU A 46 16.77 -5.84 10.49
C GLU A 46 17.34 -6.88 9.52
N ASP A 47 16.47 -7.63 8.84
CA ASP A 47 16.86 -8.63 7.84
C ASP A 47 17.60 -7.97 6.66
N MET A 48 17.08 -6.85 6.15
CA MET A 48 17.75 -6.07 5.10
C MET A 48 19.12 -5.55 5.53
N LYS A 49 19.27 -5.08 6.78
CA LYS A 49 20.57 -4.65 7.32
C LYS A 49 21.57 -5.79 7.42
N LYS A 50 21.13 -6.99 7.81
CA LYS A 50 21.98 -8.19 7.84
C LYS A 50 22.46 -8.54 6.44
N LEU A 51 21.54 -8.64 5.48
CA LEU A 51 21.85 -8.91 4.08
C LEU A 51 22.80 -7.86 3.49
N ALA A 52 22.58 -6.58 3.77
CA ALA A 52 23.46 -5.51 3.32
C ALA A 52 24.88 -5.66 3.88
N ALA A 53 25.01 -5.97 5.16
CA ALA A 53 26.31 -6.21 5.79
C ALA A 53 27.03 -7.44 5.20
N GLU A 54 26.29 -8.53 4.93
CA GLU A 54 26.85 -9.74 4.31
C GLU A 54 27.35 -9.49 2.88
N ASN A 55 26.73 -8.56 2.16
CA ASN A 55 27.07 -8.25 0.77
C ASN A 55 27.93 -6.99 0.63
N GLU A 56 28.40 -6.41 1.75
CA GLU A 56 29.21 -5.19 1.78
C GLU A 56 28.52 -4.00 1.06
N ILE A 57 27.19 -3.95 1.14
CA ILE A 57 26.35 -2.90 0.54
C ILE A 57 26.13 -1.81 1.59
N ASP A 58 26.40 -0.56 1.22
CA ASP A 58 25.99 0.60 2.02
C ASP A 58 24.45 0.71 2.00
N PHE A 59 23.83 0.38 3.13
CA PHE A 59 22.37 0.42 3.28
C PHE A 59 21.97 1.48 4.30
N GLN A 60 21.45 2.59 3.78
CA GLN A 60 20.97 3.72 4.58
C GLN A 60 19.44 3.65 4.70
N PHE A 61 18.95 3.69 5.93
CA PHE A 61 17.54 3.64 6.29
C PHE A 61 17.21 4.78 7.25
#